data_AF-A0A356X6E9-F1
#
_entry.id   AF-A0A356X6E9-F1
#
_cell.length_a   1.000
_cell.length_b   1.000
_cell.length_c   1.000
_cell.angle_alpha   90.00
_cell.angle_beta   90.00
_cell.angle_gamma   90.00
#
_symmetry.space_group_name_H-M   'P 1'
#
loop_
_entity.id
_entity.type
_entity.pdbx_description
1 polymer ?
#
loop_
_entity_poly.entity_id
_entity_poly.type
_entity_poly.pdbx_seq_one_letter_code
_entity_poly.pdbx_strand_id
1 'polypeptide(L)' 'DSAIVTRRLAREEGLLLGWSCGAATQGALKYIEENPLGKDDIMVIIMPDSGTRYIHKVYNDEWMKEQGFLEE' A
#
# COMPACT_ATOMS: atom_id res chain seq x y z
N ASP A 1 3.33 8.06 -1.41
CA ASP A 1 3.32 7.72 0.02
C ASP A 1 2.79 6.30 0.24
N SER A 2 3.21 5.60 1.29
CA SER A 2 2.72 4.26 1.63
C SER A 2 1.22 4.24 1.97
N ALA A 3 0.66 5.35 2.47
CA ALA A 3 -0.77 5.51 2.69
C ALA A 3 -1.55 5.42 1.37
N ILE A 4 -1.04 6.10 0.33
CA ILE A 4 -1.62 6.07 -1.02
C ILE A 4 -1.52 4.67 -1.63
N VAL A 5 -0.37 4.00 -1.50
CA VAL A 5 -0.21 2.63 -1.99
C VAL A 5 -1.17 1.66 -1.29
N THR A 6 -1.38 1.83 0.03
CA THR A 6 -2.37 1.03 0.79
C THR A 6 -3.77 1.17 0.21
N ARG A 7 -4.18 2.39 -0.17
CA ARG A 7 -5.48 2.64 -0.82
C ARG A 7 -5.56 2.08 -2.23
N ARG A 8 -4.47 2.17 -3.00
CA ARG A 8 -4.40 1.59 -4.35
C ARG A 8 -4.57 0.07 -4.31
N LEU A 9 -3.92 -0.63 -3.39
CA LEU A 9 -4.10 -2.07 -3.19
C LEU A 9 -5.57 -2.46 -2.97
N ALA A 10 -6.31 -1.68 -2.17
CA ALA A 10 -7.73 -1.94 -1.96
C ALA A 10 -8.58 -1.66 -3.21
N ARG A 11 -8.27 -0.59 -3.96
CA ARG A 11 -9.07 -0.13 -5.11
C ARG A 11 -8.77 -0.87 -6.41
N GLU A 12 -7.51 -1.20 -6.64
CA GLU A 12 -7.00 -1.78 -7.89
C GLU A 12 -6.93 -3.30 -7.80
N GLU A 13 -6.57 -3.85 -6.63
CA GLU A 13 -6.35 -5.30 -6.44
C GLU A 13 -7.40 -5.97 -5.53
N GLY A 14 -8.33 -5.20 -4.95
CA GLY A 14 -9.33 -5.73 -4.01
C GLY A 14 -8.75 -6.16 -2.65
N LEU A 15 -7.52 -5.74 -2.34
CA LEU A 15 -6.81 -6.12 -1.12
C LEU A 15 -6.98 -5.06 -0.02
N LEU A 16 -7.96 -5.28 0.86
CA LEU A 16 -8.20 -4.42 2.02
C LEU A 16 -7.22 -4.75 3.15
N LEU A 17 -6.09 -4.03 3.22
CA LEU A 17 -4.92 -4.36 4.03
C LEU A 17 -4.51 -3.21 4.97
N GLY A 18 -3.67 -3.51 5.97
CA GLY A 18 -3.08 -2.47 6.81
C GLY A 18 -2.04 -1.62 6.10
N TRP A 19 -1.67 -0.51 6.75
CA TRP A 19 -0.71 0.45 6.17
C TRP A 19 0.69 -0.15 5.97
N SER A 20 1.12 -1.05 6.86
CA SER A 20 2.41 -1.74 6.71
C SER A 20 2.51 -2.52 5.39
N CYS A 21 1.40 -3.07 4.90
CA CYS A 21 1.30 -3.75 3.61
C CYS A 21 1.57 -2.79 2.43
N GLY A 22 1.01 -1.58 2.47
CA GLY A 22 1.27 -0.57 1.45
C GLY A 22 2.71 -0.08 1.48
N ALA A 23 3.33 0.04 2.66
CA ALA A 23 4.75 0.37 2.79
C ALA A 23 5.65 -0.73 2.22
N ALA A 24 5.39 -2.00 2.55
CA ALA A 24 6.12 -3.14 2.01
C ALA A 24 6.00 -3.23 0.49
N THR A 25 4.79 -3.03 -0.04
CA THR A 25 4.54 -3.01 -1.49
C THR A 25 5.25 -1.84 -2.17
N GLN A 26 5.21 -0.65 -1.59
CA GLN A 26 5.93 0.50 -2.13
C GLN A 26 7.44 0.25 -2.19
N GLY A 27 8.01 -0.34 -1.14
CA GLY A 27 9.42 -0.72 -1.09
C GLY A 27 9.77 -1.77 -2.15
N ALA A 28 8.93 -2.80 -2.30
CA ALA A 28 9.11 -3.84 -3.30
C ALA A 28 9.09 -3.30 -4.74
N LEU A 29 8.15 -2.39 -5.05
CA LEU A 29 8.07 -1.74 -6.36
C LEU A 29 9.29 -0.87 -6.66
N LYS A 30 9.81 -0.14 -5.67
CA LYS A 30 11.07 0.61 -5.84
C LYS A 30 12.27 -0.31 -6.00
N TYR A 31 12.32 -1.40 -5.23
CA TYR A 31 13.42 -2.35 -5.30
C TYR A 31 13.54 -2.98 -6.69
N ILE A 32 12.41 -3.35 -7.31
CA ILE A 32 12.42 -3.97 -8.65
C ILE A 32 12.73 -2.99 -9.78
N GLU A 33 12.50 -1.68 -9.59
CA GLU A 33 12.97 -0.65 -10.54
C GLU A 33 14.51 -0.65 -10.63
N GLU A 34 15.20 -0.90 -9.51
CA GLU A 34 16.67 -0.99 -9.43
C GLU A 34 17.21 -2.41 -9.64
N ASN A 35 16.38 -3.42 -9.37
CA ASN A 35 16.74 -4.85 -9.42
C ASN A 35 15.68 -5.63 -10.22
N PRO A 36 15.68 -5.53 -11.56
CA PRO A 36 14.69 -6.19 -12.40
C PRO A 36 14.72 -7.71 -12.23
N LEU A 37 13.53 -8.31 -12.08
CA LEU A 37 13.39 -9.75 -11.98
C LEU A 37 13.52 -10.43 -13.35
N GLY A 38 14.17 -11.59 -13.36
CA GLY A 38 14.17 -12.48 -14.51
C GLY A 38 12.83 -13.17 -14.73
N LYS A 39 12.70 -13.88 -15.85
CA LYS A 39 11.46 -14.57 -16.24
C LYS A 39 10.96 -15.58 -15.20
N ASP A 40 11.89 -16.24 -14.50
CA ASP A 40 11.59 -17.34 -13.58
C ASP A 40 11.65 -16.91 -12.09
N ASP A 41 11.95 -15.65 -11.82
CA ASP A 41 12.04 -15.12 -10.46
C ASP A 41 10.65 -14.80 -9.89
N ILE A 42 10.46 -15.05 -8.59
CA ILE A 42 9.21 -14.76 -7.88
C ILE A 42 9.52 -13.89 -6.66
N MET A 43 8.94 -12.69 -6.62
CA MET A 43 8.96 -11.83 -5.44
C MET A 43 7.72 -12.05 -4.59
N VAL A 44 7.91 -12.27 -3.30
CA VAL A 44 6.84 -12.44 -2.32
C VAL A 44 6.86 -11.28 -1.33
N ILE A 45 5.70 -10.66 -1.12
CA ILE A 45 5.51 -9.59 -0.14
C ILE A 45 4.57 -10.10 0.95
N ILE A 46 4.98 -10.00 2.21
CA ILE A 46 4.18 -10.43 3.35
C ILE A 46 3.22 -9.30 3.75
N MET A 47 1.93 -9.63 3.86
CA MET A 47 0.87 -8.70 4.27
C MET A 47 0.43 -9.03 5.70
N PRO A 48 0.90 -8.29 6.72
CA PRO A 48 0.75 -8.71 8.12
C PRO A 48 -0.68 -8.67 8.66
N ASP A 49 -1.53 -7.76 8.13
CA ASP A 49 -2.88 -7.57 8.65
C ASP A 49 -3.88 -7.01 7.62
N SER A 50 -5.16 -7.14 7.97
CA SER A 50 -6.29 -6.62 7.19
C SER A 50 -6.56 -5.15 7.46
N GLY A 51 -7.13 -4.46 6.48
CA GLY A 51 -7.48 -3.04 6.54
C GLY A 51 -8.65 -2.66 7.45
N THR A 52 -9.39 -3.64 7.98
CA THR A 52 -10.63 -3.44 8.76
C THR A 52 -10.44 -2.56 10.00
N ARG A 53 -9.24 -2.59 10.61
CA ARG A 53 -8.90 -1.75 11.79
C ARG A 53 -8.60 -0.29 11.42
N TYR A 54 -8.48 0.04 10.13
CA TYR A 54 -8.02 1.35 9.66
C TYR A 54 -9.07 2.06 8.79
N ILE A 55 -10.33 1.59 8.80
CA ILE A 55 -11.42 2.20 8.03
C ILE A 55 -11.58 3.70 8.33
N HIS A 56 -11.47 4.09 9.61
CA HIS A 56 -11.54 5.49 10.03
C HIS A 56 -10.19 6.24 9.95
N LYS A 57 -9.18 5.65 9.31
CA LYS A 57 -7.85 6.25 9.13
C LYS A 57 -7.50 6.30 7.64
N VAL A 58 -6.59 5.44 7.18
CA VAL A 58 -6.05 5.45 5.80
C VAL A 58 -7.13 5.30 4.72
N TYR A 59 -8.30 4.75 5.05
CA TYR A 59 -9.43 4.62 4.13
C TYR A 59 -10.46 5.75 4.23
N ASN A 60 -10.28 6.69 5.16
CA ASN A 60 -11.12 7.85 5.34
C ASN A 60 -10.48 9.06 4.65
N ASP A 61 -11.21 9.71 3.74
CA ASP A 61 -10.69 10.84 2.96
C ASP A 61 -10.39 12.06 3.84
N GLU A 62 -11.25 12.35 4.81
CA GLU A 62 -11.05 13.48 5.71
C GLU A 62 -9.78 13.32 6.53
N TRP A 63 -9.62 12.14 7.15
CA TRP A 63 -8.41 11.80 7.89
C TRP A 63 -7.17 11.91 7.00
N MET A 64 -7.24 11.44 5.74
CA MET A 64 -6.13 11.52 4.80
C MET A 64 -5.77 12.97 4.42
N LYS A 65 -6.75 13.86 4.30
CA LYS A 65 -6.53 15.30 4.09
C LYS A 65 -5.93 15.96 5.32
N GLU A 66 -6.46 15.69 6.51
CA GLU A 66 -5.92 16.19 7.79
C GLU A 66 -4.46 15.79 8.01
N GLN A 67 -4.07 14.59 7.57
CA GLN A 67 -2.68 14.12 7.63
C GLN A 67 -1.80 14.61 6.45
N GLY A 68 -2.36 15.35 5.50
CA GLY A 68 -1.63 15.90 4.35
C GLY A 68 -1.27 14.89 3.26
N PHE A 69 -1.95 13.74 3.20
CA PHE A 69 -1.73 12.74 2.15
C PHE A 69 -2.52 13.01 0.87
N LEU A 70 -3.64 13.75 0.98
CA LEU A 70 -4.46 14.18 -0.14
C LEU A 70 -4.51 15.71 -0.17
N GLU A 71 -4.53 16.25 -1.38
CA GLU A 71 -4.84 17.67 -1.60
C GLU A 71 -6.35 17.93 -1.37
N GLU A 72 -6.69 19.18 -1.07
CA GLU A 72 -8.07 19.62 -0.79
C GLU A 72 -9.04 19.36 -1.96
#